data_AF-A0A968QK54-F1
#
_entry.id   AF-A0A968QK54-F1
#
_cell.length_a   1.000
_cell.length_b   1.000
_cell.length_c   1.000
_cell.angle_alpha   90.00
_cell.angle_beta   90.00
_cell.angle_gamma   90.00
#
_symmetry.space_group_name_H-M   'P 1'
#
loop_
_entity.id
_entity.type
_entity.pdbx_description
1 polymer ?
#
loop_
_entity_poly.entity_id
_entity_poly.type
_entity_poly.pdbx_seq_one_letter_code
_entity_poly.pdbx_strand_id
1 'polypeptide(L)' 'MKLPPKYLFILILFFSAFFPHRNALTQVVPDDTLGQENSTVNSIDELNDRIEGGAIRDRNLFHSFQELNV' A
#
# COMPACT_ATOMS: atom_id res chain seq x y z
N MET A 1 -41.53 9.59 20.56
CA MET A 1 -40.72 9.25 21.75
C MET A 1 -39.28 9.70 21.46
N LYS A 2 -38.73 10.66 22.23
CA LYS A 2 -37.36 11.16 21.97
C LYS A 2 -36.35 10.19 22.59
N LEU A 3 -35.43 9.65 21.81
CA LEU A 3 -34.38 8.78 22.31
C LEU A 3 -33.39 9.62 23.14
N PRO A 4 -33.08 9.26 24.39
CA PRO A 4 -32.20 10.07 25.21
C PRO A 4 -30.74 9.94 24.76
N PRO A 5 -29.93 11.00 24.90
CA PRO A 5 -28.63 11.16 24.25
C PRO A 5 -27.58 10.10 24.62
N LYS A 6 -27.74 9.44 25.78
CA LYS A 6 -26.88 8.33 26.20
C LYS A 6 -26.94 7.11 25.27
N TYR A 7 -28.09 6.84 24.65
CA TYR A 7 -28.20 5.73 23.68
C TYR A 7 -27.60 6.10 22.33
N LEU A 8 -27.58 7.39 21.97
CA LEU A 8 -26.85 7.87 20.80
C LEU A 8 -25.33 7.66 21.00
N PHE A 9 -24.82 7.96 22.19
CA PHE A 9 -23.42 7.74 22.52
C PHE A 9 -23.01 6.25 22.49
N ILE A 10 -23.86 5.38 23.05
CA ILE A 10 -23.65 3.92 23.00
C ILE A 10 -23.69 3.40 21.56
N LEU A 11 -24.60 3.91 20.73
CA LEU A 11 -24.72 3.51 19.32
C LEU A 11 -23.45 3.87 18.53
N ILE A 12 -22.86 5.04 18.78
CA ILE A 12 -21.62 5.49 18.12
C ILE A 12 -20.43 4.61 18.51
N LEU A 13 -20.28 4.27 19.79
CA LEU A 13 -19.22 3.38 20.27
C LEU A 13 -19.36 1.95 19.72
N PHE A 14 -20.59 1.46 19.58
CA PHE A 14 -20.84 0.16 18.96
C PHE A 14 -20.50 0.19 17.47
N PHE A 15 -20.83 1.28 16.76
CA PHE A 15 -20.56 1.41 15.33
C PHE A 15 -19.06 1.55 15.00
N SER A 16 -18.28 2.23 15.86
CA SER A 16 -16.83 2.39 15.65
C SER A 16 -16.04 1.09 15.87
N ALA A 17 -16.55 0.16 16.68
CA ALA A 17 -15.88 -1.11 16.99
C ALA A 17 -15.90 -2.13 15.83
N PHE A 18 -16.70 -1.90 14.79
CA PHE A 18 -16.87 -2.84 13.66
C PHE A 18 -16.23 -2.36 12.34
N PHE A 19 -15.40 -1.32 12.36
CA PHE A 19 -14.66 -0.95 11.15
C PHE A 19 -13.57 -1.99 10.88
N PRO A 20 -13.66 -2.78 9.79
CA PRO A 20 -12.57 -3.67 9.43
C PRO A 20 -11.35 -2.81 9.13
N HIS A 21 -10.24 -3.07 9.83
CA HIS A 21 -8.95 -2.55 9.42
C HIS A 21 -8.59 -3.23 8.09
N ARG A 22 -8.80 -2.52 6.99
CA ARG A 22 -8.31 -2.98 5.69
C ARG A 22 -6.84 -2.61 5.63
N ASN A 23 -5.98 -3.60 5.73
CA ASN A 23 -4.61 -3.43 5.26
C ASN A 23 -4.70 -3.25 3.74
N ALA A 24 -4.17 -2.14 3.23
CA ALA A 24 -3.92 -2.05 1.81
C ALA A 24 -2.92 -3.16 1.48
N LEU A 25 -3.29 -4.09 0.58
CA LEU A 25 -2.31 -4.95 -0.04
C LEU A 25 -1.51 -4.04 -0.98
N THR A 26 -0.38 -3.57 -0.50
CA THR A 26 0.57 -2.83 -1.31
C THR A 26 1.15 -3.81 -2.32
N GLN A 27 0.92 -3.55 -3.59
CA GLN A 27 1.53 -4.30 -4.68
C GLN A 27 2.31 -3.30 -5.51
N VAL A 28 3.60 -3.59 -5.72
CA VAL A 28 4.49 -2.79 -6.55
C VAL A 28 4.47 -3.36 -7.95
N VAL A 29 4.00 -2.60 -8.94
CA VAL A 29 3.97 -3.03 -10.34
C VAL A 29 5.14 -2.36 -11.08
N PRO A 30 6.15 -3.12 -11.55
CA PRO A 30 7.28 -2.54 -12.27
C PRO A 30 6.85 -1.87 -13.56
N ASP A 31 7.56 -0.81 -13.93
CA ASP A 31 7.44 -0.19 -15.24
C ASP A 31 8.34 -0.92 -16.25
N ASP A 32 7.70 -1.70 -17.13
CA ASP A 32 8.41 -2.47 -18.15
C ASP A 32 8.76 -1.67 -19.43
N THR A 33 8.50 -0.36 -19.46
CA THR A 33 8.68 0.47 -20.68
C THR A 33 10.09 1.03 -20.88
N LEU A 34 10.99 0.86 -19.90
CA LEU A 34 12.34 1.43 -19.88
C LEU A 34 13.43 0.50 -20.43
N GLY A 35 13.07 -0.67 -20.93
CA GLY A 35 13.99 -1.65 -21.51
C GLY A 35 15.09 -2.09 -20.54
N GLN A 36 16.35 -1.75 -20.83
CA GLN A 36 17.49 -2.13 -19.97
C GLN A 36 17.51 -1.42 -18.62
N GLU A 37 16.72 -0.35 -18.46
CA GLU A 37 16.63 0.43 -17.23
C GLU A 37 15.40 0.05 -16.38
N ASN A 38 14.70 -1.02 -16.76
CA ASN A 38 13.57 -1.54 -16.00
C ASN A 38 13.98 -1.91 -14.57
N SER A 39 13.05 -1.70 -13.64
CA SER A 39 13.13 -2.29 -12.31
C SER A 39 12.42 -3.63 -12.31
N THR A 40 12.92 -4.59 -11.54
CA THR A 40 12.27 -5.90 -11.33
C THR A 40 11.85 -6.04 -9.88
N VAL A 41 10.74 -6.73 -9.64
CA VAL A 41 10.20 -7.00 -8.30
C VAL A 41 10.09 -8.51 -8.14
N ASN A 42 10.84 -9.07 -7.20
CA ASN A 42 10.88 -10.51 -6.95
C ASN A 42 10.53 -10.80 -5.49
N SER A 43 9.52 -11.64 -5.24
CA SER A 43 9.21 -12.08 -3.88
C SER A 43 10.37 -12.89 -3.30
N ILE A 44 10.81 -12.50 -2.09
CA ILE A 44 11.78 -13.25 -1.29
C ILE A 44 11.03 -14.20 -0.36
N ASP A 45 9.94 -13.72 0.26
CA ASP A 45 9.06 -14.49 1.12
C ASP A 45 7.63 -13.89 1.10
N GLU A 46 6.74 -14.42 1.97
CA GLU A 46 5.33 -14.02 2.04
C GLU A 46 5.10 -12.53 2.37
N LEU A 47 6.09 -11.85 2.95
CA LEU A 47 5.97 -10.49 3.45
C LEU A 47 6.98 -9.51 2.82
N ASN A 48 7.94 -10.00 2.03
CA ASN A 48 9.05 -9.20 1.52
C ASN A 48 9.28 -9.41 0.03
N ASP A 49 9.37 -8.30 -0.69
CA ASP A 49 9.78 -8.23 -2.08
C ASP A 49 11.16 -7.58 -2.21
N ARG A 50 11.97 -8.08 -3.15
CA ARG A 50 13.22 -7.46 -3.58
C ARG A 50 13.02 -6.68 -4.85
N ILE A 51 13.42 -5.41 -4.82
CA ILE A 51 13.46 -4.55 -6.00
C ILE A 51 14.91 -4.52 -6.51
N GLU A 52 15.10 -4.85 -7.80
CA GLU A 52 16.40 -4.84 -8.47
C GLU A 52 16.35 -4.09 -9.81
N GLY A 53 17.50 -3.90 -10.45
CA GLY A 53 17.60 -3.15 -11.72
C GLY A 53 17.50 -1.64 -11.51
N GLY A 54 16.86 -0.94 -12.46
CA GLY A 54 16.71 0.52 -12.44
C GLY A 54 17.80 1.28 -13.21
N ALA A 55 17.78 2.60 -13.10
CA ALA A 55 18.69 3.50 -13.79
C ALA A 55 19.67 4.16 -12.82
N ILE A 56 20.98 4.10 -13.12
CA ILE A 56 22.01 4.80 -12.35
C ILE A 56 22.38 6.10 -13.05
N ARG A 57 22.19 7.24 -12.36
CA ARG A 57 22.67 8.56 -12.81
C ARG A 57 23.56 9.14 -11.71
N ASP A 58 24.82 9.37 -12.04
CA ASP A 58 25.85 9.79 -11.09
C ASP A 58 25.91 8.87 -9.84
N ARG A 59 25.48 9.38 -8.68
CA ARG A 59 25.48 8.66 -7.40
C ARG A 59 24.08 8.17 -6.99
N ASN A 60 23.09 8.33 -7.86
CA ASN A 60 21.70 8.04 -7.57
C ASN A 60 21.23 6.81 -8.35
N LEU A 61 20.43 5.99 -7.68
CA LEU A 61 19.71 4.86 -8.26
C LEU A 61 18.23 5.22 -8.34
N PHE A 62 17.64 5.09 -9.52
CA PHE A 62 16.23 5.36 -9.78
C PHE A 62 15.50 4.07 -10.11
N HIS A 63 14.33 3.90 -9.51
CA HIS A 63 13.37 2.86 -9.86
C HIS A 63 12.11 3.49 -10.45
N SER A 64 11.49 2.81 -11.41
CA SER A 64 10.23 3.22 -12.04
C SER A 64 9.19 2.13 -11.84
N PHE A 65 7.97 2.57 -11.51
CA PHE A 65 6.83 1.70 -11.25
C PHE A 65 5.58 2.29 -11.90
N GLN A 66 4.76 1.44 -12.51
CA GLN A 66 3.45 1.85 -13.04
C GLN A 66 2.53 2.26 -11.90
N GLU A 67 2.56 1.48 -10.82
CA GLU A 67 1.80 1.73 -9.61
C GLU A 67 2.68 1.48 -8.39
N LEU A 68 2.68 2.45 -7.47
CA LEU A 68 3.30 2.36 -6.16
C LEU A 68 2.24 2.77 -5.14
N ASN A 69 1.59 1.78 -4.54
CA ASN A 69 0.51 1.99 -3.59
C ASN A 69 1.04 1.83 -2.16
N VAL A 70 1.33 2.92 -1.46
CA VAL A 70 1.89 2.95 -0.07
C VAL A 70 0.86 3.31 0.98
#